data_AF-A0A1W9SFK7-F1
#
_entry.id   AF-A0A1W9SFK7-F1
#
_cell.length_a   1.000
_cell.length_b   1.000
_cell.length_c   1.000
_cell.angle_alpha   90.00
_cell.angle_beta   90.00
_cell.angle_gamma   90.00
#
_symmetry.space_group_name_H-M   'P 1'
#
loop_
_entity.id
_entity.type
_entity.pdbx_description
1 polymer ?
#
loop_
_entity_poly.entity_id
_entity_poly.type
_entity_poly.pdbx_seq_one_letter_code
_entity_poly.pdbx_strand_id
1 'polypeptide(L)' 'MLRQGYTTELEPAIKVKFKGVVVGNYAANLLVDGKVIVKPKVAKKHNPKDEPRLLNELKATEKSWVTHKFRKGKS' A
#
# COMPACT_ATOMS: atom_id res chain seq x y z
N MET A 1 11.23 -6.36 11.21
CA MET A 1 10.84 -7.79 11.36
C MET A 1 11.32 -8.54 10.12
N LEU A 2 12.30 -9.44 10.25
CA LEU A 2 12.78 -10.34 9.19
C LEU A 2 12.31 -11.75 9.53
N ARG A 3 11.14 -12.16 9.01
CA ARG A 3 10.63 -13.53 9.26
C ARG A 3 10.74 -14.44 8.03
N GLN A 4 11.04 -13.90 6.84
CA GLN A 4 11.21 -14.66 5.58
C GLN A 4 12.27 -14.07 4.61
N GLY A 5 13.22 -13.25 5.09
CA GLY A 5 14.27 -12.66 4.23
C GLY A 5 13.87 -11.43 3.41
N TYR A 6 12.61 -10.99 3.51
CA TYR A 6 12.14 -9.76 2.88
C TYR A 6 12.42 -8.53 3.75
N THR A 7 12.83 -7.42 3.13
CA THR A 7 12.95 -6.14 3.83
C THR A 7 11.58 -5.50 3.96
N THR A 8 11.34 -4.83 5.09
CA THR A 8 10.03 -4.21 5.34
C THR A 8 10.23 -2.89 6.04
N GLU A 9 9.69 -1.82 5.43
CA GLU A 9 9.70 -0.47 5.96
C GLU A 9 8.27 -0.07 6.36
N LEU A 10 8.14 0.52 7.54
CA LEU A 10 6.88 1.02 8.07
C LEU A 10 6.77 2.52 7.77
N GLU A 11 5.64 2.93 7.19
CA GLU A 11 5.37 4.35 6.86
C GLU A 11 6.45 5.06 6.01
N PRO A 12 7.11 4.41 5.03
CA PRO A 12 8.11 5.10 4.23
C PRO A 12 7.47 6.16 3.34
N ALA A 13 8.18 7.28 3.18
CA ALA A 13 7.81 8.33 2.25
C ALA A 13 8.19 7.92 0.81
N ILE A 14 7.18 7.66 -0.02
CA ILE A 14 7.33 7.27 -1.42
C ILE A 14 7.07 8.49 -2.31
N LYS A 15 8.03 8.85 -3.17
CA LYS A 15 7.84 9.93 -4.15
C LYS A 15 6.72 9.58 -5.12
N VAL A 16 5.74 10.46 -5.21
CA VAL A 16 4.62 10.36 -6.16
C VAL A 16 4.95 11.14 -7.41
N LYS A 17 4.78 10.52 -8.57
CA LYS A 17 4.96 11.17 -9.87
C LYS A 17 3.63 11.32 -10.60
N PHE A 18 3.42 12.50 -11.18
CA PHE A 18 2.35 12.74 -12.14
C PHE A 18 2.97 13.28 -13.43
N LYS A 19 2.73 12.58 -14.55
CA LYS A 19 3.34 12.92 -15.86
C LYS A 19 4.87 13.10 -15.78
N GLY A 20 5.56 12.23 -15.03
CA GLY A 20 7.02 12.27 -14.86
C GLY A 20 7.54 13.29 -13.84
N VAL A 21 6.70 14.20 -13.34
CA VAL A 21 7.09 15.23 -12.35
C VAL A 21 6.77 14.72 -10.95
N VAL A 22 7.72 14.89 -10.01
CA VAL A 22 7.48 14.58 -8.59
C VAL A 22 6.53 15.65 -8.01
N VAL A 23 5.34 15.22 -7.57
CA VAL A 23 4.30 16.12 -7.06
C VAL A 23 4.12 16.02 -5.54
N GLY A 24 4.84 15.13 -4.88
CA GLY A 24 4.80 15.00 -3.42
C GLY A 24 5.30 13.64 -2.94
N ASN A 25 5.06 13.38 -1.65
CA ASN A 25 5.37 12.11 -0.99
C ASN A 25 4.08 11.45 -0.50
N TYR A 26 3.96 10.16 -0.71
CA TYR A 26 2.91 9.31 -0.17
C TYR A 26 3.50 8.44 0.94
N ALA A 27 2.92 8.51 2.15
CA ALA A 27 3.28 7.64 3.26
C ALA A 27 2.50 6.32 3.14
N ALA A 28 3.18 5.26 2.69
CA ALA A 28 2.59 3.93 2.57
C ALA A 28 2.59 3.23 3.92
N ASN A 29 1.53 2.50 4.31
CA ASN A 29 1.54 1.79 5.60
C ASN A 29 2.74 0.85 5.74
N LEU A 30 3.00 0.03 4.72
CA LEU A 30 4.10 -0.92 4.67
C LEU A 30 4.66 -1.00 3.25
N LEU A 31 5.99 -1.01 3.11
CA LEU A 31 6.70 -1.27 1.86
C LEU A 31 7.59 -2.51 2.04
N VAL A 32 7.43 -3.48 1.17
CA VAL A 32 8.21 -4.72 1.16
C VAL A 32 9.16 -4.71 -0.04
N ASP A 33 10.44 -4.97 0.21
CA ASP A 33 11.53 -5.00 -0.78
C ASP A 33 11.62 -3.77 -1.69
N GLY A 34 11.14 -2.62 -1.23
CA GLY A 34 11.04 -1.41 -2.06
C GLY A 34 10.10 -1.54 -3.27
N LYS A 35 9.31 -2.62 -3.37
CA LYS A 35 8.54 -2.99 -4.57
C LYS A 35 7.05 -3.16 -4.31
N VAL A 36 6.67 -3.67 -3.13
CA VAL A 36 5.28 -4.00 -2.82
C VAL A 36 4.75 -3.09 -1.72
N ILE A 37 3.69 -2.34 -2.01
CA ILE A 37 2.96 -1.58 -0.98
C ILE A 37 1.84 -2.45 -0.40
N VAL A 38 1.77 -2.54 0.94
CA VAL A 38 0.71 -3.25 1.65
C VAL A 38 -0.15 -2.24 2.38
N LYS A 39 -1.45 -2.19 2.04
CA LYS A 39 -2.44 -1.31 2.68
C LYS A 39 -3.43 -2.15 3.50
N PRO A 40 -3.24 -2.27 4.82
CA PRO A 40 -4.20 -2.97 5.66
C PRO A 40 -5.54 -2.22 5.67
N LYS A 41 -6.64 -2.94 5.45
CA LYS A 41 -8.00 -2.43 5.63
C LYS A 41 -8.68 -3.21 6.76
N VAL A 42 -9.28 -2.50 7.72
CA VAL A 42 -10.08 -3.10 8.81
C VAL A 42 -11.49 -3.50 8.34
N ALA A 43 -11.85 -3.19 7.08
CA ALA A 43 -13.16 -3.51 6.53
C ALA A 43 -13.31 -5.00 6.18
N LYS A 44 -14.44 -5.61 6.59
CA LYS A 44 -14.77 -7.02 6.30
C LYS A 44 -15.02 -7.28 4.80
N LYS A 45 -15.48 -6.26 4.06
CA LYS A 45 -15.77 -6.34 2.62
C LYS A 45 -15.15 -5.13 1.91
N HIS A 46 -14.71 -5.34 0.68
CA HIS A 46 -14.25 -4.27 -0.20
C HIS A 46 -15.45 -3.37 -0.53
N ASN A 47 -15.31 -2.06 -0.32
CA ASN A 47 -16.33 -1.08 -0.68
C ASN A 47 -15.99 -0.52 -2.06
N PRO A 48 -16.84 -0.68 -3.10
CA PRO A 48 -16.55 -0.18 -4.44
C PRO A 48 -16.36 1.34 -4.48
N LYS A 49 -16.87 2.09 -3.50
CA LYS A 49 -16.62 3.53 -3.36
C LYS A 49 -15.15 3.88 -3.06
N ASP A 50 -14.34 2.93 -2.62
CA ASP A 50 -12.91 3.13 -2.38
C ASP A 50 -12.06 2.93 -3.65
N GLU A 51 -12.61 2.33 -4.71
CA GLU A 51 -11.87 2.02 -5.95
C GLU A 51 -11.29 3.26 -6.63
N PRO A 52 -12.00 4.40 -6.77
CA PRO A 52 -11.45 5.58 -7.43
C PRO A 52 -10.25 6.15 -6.69
N ARG A 53 -10.29 6.15 -5.35
CA ARG A 53 -9.18 6.62 -4.52
C ARG A 53 -7.98 5.68 -4.61
N LEU A 54 -8.24 4.36 -4.61
CA LEU A 54 -7.19 3.36 -4.82
C LEU A 54 -6.52 3.55 -6.19
N LEU A 55 -7.28 3.70 -7.27
CA LEU A 55 -6.75 3.86 -8.63
C LEU A 55 -5.80 5.06 -8.76
N ASN A 56 -6.10 6.17 -8.09
CA ASN A 56 -5.23 7.34 -8.09
C ASN A 56 -3.91 7.08 -7.35
N GLU A 57 -3.96 6.38 -6.20
CA GLU A 57 -2.75 5.96 -5.48
C GLU A 57 -1.90 4.97 -6.33
N LEU A 58 -2.54 4.12 -7.14
CA LEU A 58 -1.87 3.17 -8.03
C LEU A 58 -1.11 3.84 -9.17
N LYS A 59 -1.74 4.78 -9.88
CA LYS A 59 -1.08 5.54 -10.96
C LYS A 59 0.08 6.40 -10.42
N ALA A 60 -0.05 6.88 -9.20
CA ALA A 60 0.89 7.79 -8.55
C ALA A 60 2.24 7.14 -8.16
N THR A 61 2.25 5.83 -7.87
CA THR A 61 3.37 5.16 -7.20
C THR A 61 4.14 4.16 -8.06
N GLU A 62 3.60 3.71 -9.20
CA GLU A 62 4.25 2.74 -10.11
C GLU A 62 4.67 1.40 -9.42
N LYS A 63 4.04 1.04 -8.27
CA LYS A 63 4.36 -0.16 -7.48
C LYS A 63 3.29 -1.25 -7.58
N SER A 64 3.70 -2.50 -7.36
CA SER A 64 2.77 -3.63 -7.13
C SER A 64 2.18 -3.59 -5.72
N TRP A 65 0.95 -4.08 -5.52
CA TRP A 65 0.29 -4.09 -4.20
C TRP A 65 -0.41 -5.41 -3.91
N VAL A 66 -0.56 -5.71 -2.61
CA VAL A 66 -1.31 -6.86 -2.09
C VAL A 66 -2.30 -6.35 -1.03
N THR A 67 -3.58 -6.73 -1.12
CA THR A 67 -4.50 -6.58 0.02
C THR A 67 -4.51 -7.84 0.84
N HIS A 68 -4.31 -7.70 2.15
CA HIS A 68 -4.54 -8.77 3.10
C HIS A 68 -5.79 -8.44 3.92
N LYS A 69 -6.79 -9.34 3.92
CA LYS A 69 -7.93 -9.27 4.84
C LYS A 69 -7.52 -9.85 6.18
N PHE A 70 -7.48 -9.03 7.22
CA PHE A 70 -7.38 -9.54 8.57
C PHE A 70 -8.73 -10.14 8.99
N ARG A 71 -8.83 -11.47 8.98
CA ARG A 71 -9.96 -12.19 9.58
C ARG A 71 -9.65 -12.33 11.06
N LYS A 72 -10.27 -11.52 11.93
CA LYS A 72 -10.22 -11.77 13.38
C LYS A 72 -10.72 -13.19 13.63
N GLY A 73 -9.87 -14.03 14.23
CA GLY A 73 -10.29 -15.27 14.86
C GLY A 73 -11.38 -14.94 15.89
N LYS A 74 -12.47 -15.70 15.86
CA LYS A 74 -13.44 -15.69 16.96
C LYS A 74 -12.74 -16.36 18.15
N SER A 75 -12.72 -15.66 19.29
CA SER A 75 -12.54 -16.26 20.61
C SER A 75 -13.61 -17.32 20.87
#